data_AF-A0A843FAP9-F1
#
_entry.id   AF-A0A843FAP9-F1
#
_cell.length_a   1.000
_cell.length_b   1.000
_cell.length_c   1.000
_cell.angle_alpha   90.00
_cell.angle_beta   90.00
_cell.angle_gamma   90.00
#
_symmetry.space_group_name_H-M   'P 1'
#
loop_
_entity.id
_entity.type
_entity.pdbx_description
1 polymer ?
#
loop_
_entity_poly.entity_id
_entity_poly.type
_entity_poly.pdbx_seq_one_letter_code
_entity_poly.pdbx_strand_id
1 'polypeptide(L)'
;ASVYGDITLLDGEFEINAARAGKSGYTISPTIDQVELLDCGADFVLAVETMGMFHRLVQEDAHNRFNCLIVGLKGQAARATRRFIKRVNEELGLPVYICNDGDPWGFHIGQVIISGSAKLAHVNHDLATPDAKFLGVTATDIIEYDLPTDPLKDIDVLRLKELSKDPRYQTDFWQTEIKKMLKIGKKAEQQSFSKYGLEYVVDTYFPEKLRQFGQL
;
A
#
# COMPACT_ATOMS: atom_id res chain seq x y z
N ALA A 1 -9.38 -2.82 8.16
CA ALA A 1 -8.32 -3.26 7.24
C ALA A 1 -8.35 -4.77 7.20
N SER A 2 -8.01 -5.35 6.08
CA SER A 2 -8.04 -6.80 5.89
C SER A 2 -6.77 -7.27 5.19
N VAL A 3 -6.39 -8.51 5.41
CA VAL A 3 -5.32 -9.20 4.67
C VAL A 3 -5.91 -10.41 3.94
N TYR A 4 -5.44 -10.64 2.72
CA TYR A 4 -5.80 -11.79 1.90
C TYR A 4 -4.53 -12.36 1.26
N GLY A 5 -4.38 -13.69 1.27
CA GLY A 5 -3.22 -14.38 0.73
C GLY A 5 -2.80 -15.55 1.63
N ASP A 6 -1.72 -16.21 1.26
CA ASP A 6 -1.25 -17.40 1.96
C ASP A 6 -0.46 -17.03 3.23
N ILE A 7 -1.21 -16.73 4.29
CA ILE A 7 -0.69 -16.57 5.65
C ILE A 7 -1.65 -17.21 6.63
N THR A 8 -1.10 -18.01 7.54
CA THR A 8 -1.81 -18.70 8.61
C THR A 8 -1.52 -18.01 9.93
N LEU A 9 -2.60 -17.65 10.63
CA LEU A 9 -2.60 -16.85 11.85
C LEU A 9 -3.22 -17.66 12.98
N LEU A 10 -2.63 -17.61 14.18
CA LEU A 10 -3.27 -18.12 15.39
C LEU A 10 -3.89 -16.94 16.15
N ASP A 11 -5.22 -16.86 16.12
CA ASP A 11 -5.99 -15.84 16.83
C ASP A 11 -6.76 -16.49 17.99
N GLY A 12 -6.18 -16.41 19.19
CA GLY A 12 -6.64 -17.16 20.35
C GLY A 12 -6.41 -18.66 20.17
N GLU A 13 -7.49 -19.44 20.08
CA GLU A 13 -7.44 -20.89 19.86
C GLU A 13 -7.68 -21.28 18.40
N PHE A 14 -7.91 -20.30 17.52
CA PHE A 14 -8.29 -20.55 16.13
C PHE A 14 -7.13 -20.31 15.18
N GLU A 15 -6.76 -21.35 14.45
CA GLU A 15 -5.85 -21.26 13.31
C GLU A 15 -6.64 -20.89 12.05
N ILE A 16 -6.30 -19.74 11.45
CA ILE A 16 -7.02 -19.17 10.31
C ILE A 16 -6.03 -18.82 9.21
N ASN A 17 -6.19 -19.43 8.04
CA ASN A 17 -5.52 -18.97 6.83
C ASN A 17 -6.30 -17.82 6.18
N ALA A 18 -5.63 -16.70 5.91
CA ALA A 18 -6.27 -15.47 5.45
C ALA A 18 -6.96 -15.62 4.08
N ALA A 19 -6.47 -16.49 3.18
CA ALA A 19 -7.13 -16.79 1.91
C ALA A 19 -8.40 -17.63 2.08
N ARG A 20 -8.50 -18.41 3.17
CA ARG A 20 -9.64 -19.27 3.51
C ARG A 20 -10.71 -18.58 4.36
N ALA A 21 -10.49 -17.34 4.78
CA ALA A 21 -11.43 -16.53 5.56
C ALA A 21 -12.59 -15.91 4.72
N GLY A 22 -12.80 -16.39 3.49
CA GLY A 22 -13.79 -15.86 2.54
C GLY A 22 -13.30 -14.61 1.80
N LYS A 23 -14.13 -14.06 0.90
CA LYS A 23 -13.74 -12.99 -0.05
C LYS A 23 -13.29 -11.66 0.59
N SER A 24 -13.52 -11.48 1.88
CA SER A 24 -13.10 -10.30 2.63
C SER A 24 -11.73 -10.43 3.27
N GLY A 25 -11.14 -11.63 3.23
CA GLY A 25 -9.89 -11.97 3.90
C GLY A 25 -10.02 -11.97 5.42
N TYR A 26 -8.89 -12.13 6.10
CA TYR A 26 -8.80 -11.99 7.55
C TYR A 26 -8.87 -10.51 7.93
N THR A 27 -9.76 -10.18 8.87
CA THR A 27 -9.86 -8.81 9.40
C THR A 27 -8.78 -8.61 10.44
N ILE A 28 -7.89 -7.63 10.22
CA ILE A 28 -6.78 -7.36 11.13
C ILE A 28 -7.35 -6.87 12.47
N SER A 29 -7.18 -7.69 13.51
CA SER A 29 -7.69 -7.41 14.86
C SER A 29 -7.02 -6.18 15.49
N PRO A 30 -7.75 -5.35 16.25
CA PRO A 30 -7.14 -4.30 17.09
C PRO A 30 -6.07 -4.83 18.06
N THR A 31 -6.17 -6.11 18.45
CA THR A 31 -5.23 -6.80 19.33
C THR A 31 -4.22 -7.65 18.56
N ILE A 32 -3.76 -7.17 17.39
CA ILE A 32 -2.85 -7.93 16.52
C ILE A 32 -1.58 -8.42 17.22
N ASP A 33 -1.12 -7.76 18.30
CA ASP A 33 0.03 -8.22 19.09
C ASP A 33 -0.22 -9.55 19.84
N GLN A 34 -1.48 -9.97 19.98
CA GLN A 34 -1.88 -11.26 20.57
C GLN A 34 -2.03 -12.37 19.52
N VAL A 35 -1.93 -12.03 18.24
CA VAL A 35 -2.07 -12.97 17.12
C VAL A 35 -0.69 -13.49 16.73
N GLU A 36 -0.51 -14.80 16.64
CA GLU A 36 0.75 -15.40 16.18
C GLU A 36 0.75 -15.54 14.66
N LEU A 37 1.88 -15.22 14.01
CA LEU A 37 2.09 -15.50 12.59
C LEU A 37 2.74 -16.88 12.50
N LEU A 38 2.01 -17.89 12.01
CA LEU A 38 2.48 -19.29 12.04
C LEU A 38 3.25 -19.68 10.78
N ASP A 39 2.61 -19.56 9.62
CA ASP A 39 3.15 -19.96 8.33
C ASP A 39 2.75 -18.97 7.26
N CYS A 40 3.62 -18.74 6.28
CA CYS A 40 3.37 -17.82 5.19
C CYS A 40 4.12 -18.26 3.92
N GLY A 41 3.35 -18.59 2.88
CA GLY A 41 3.88 -18.98 1.57
C GLY A 41 4.14 -17.82 0.61
N ALA A 42 3.80 -16.58 1.00
CA ALA A 42 3.90 -15.41 0.15
C ALA A 42 5.34 -14.84 0.10
N ASP A 43 5.72 -14.28 -1.06
CA ASP A 43 7.05 -13.70 -1.30
C ASP A 43 7.14 -12.22 -0.90
N PHE A 44 6.01 -11.51 -0.84
CA PHE A 44 5.95 -10.09 -0.47
C PHE A 44 4.55 -9.65 -0.04
N VAL A 45 4.47 -8.42 0.49
CA VAL A 45 3.20 -7.74 0.84
C VAL A 45 2.89 -6.65 -0.19
N LEU A 46 1.67 -6.66 -0.72
CA LEU A 46 1.09 -5.58 -1.51
C LEU A 46 0.00 -4.87 -0.69
N ALA A 47 0.35 -3.74 -0.09
CA ALA A 47 -0.58 -2.89 0.64
C ALA A 47 -1.30 -1.93 -0.30
N VAL A 48 -2.64 -1.91 -0.30
CA VAL A 48 -3.46 -1.02 -1.14
C VAL A 48 -4.36 -0.11 -0.32
N GLU A 49 -4.46 1.16 -0.71
CA GLU A 49 -5.24 2.17 0.01
C GLU A 49 -6.72 1.82 0.11
N THR A 50 -7.36 1.57 -1.03
CA THR A 50 -8.82 1.44 -1.12
C THR A 50 -9.27 -0.01 -1.00
N MET A 51 -10.40 -0.24 -0.33
CA MET A 51 -11.01 -1.57 -0.31
C MET A 51 -11.54 -1.99 -1.68
N GLY A 52 -11.88 -1.02 -2.56
CA GLY A 52 -12.25 -1.30 -3.94
C GLY A 52 -11.10 -1.98 -4.71
N MET A 53 -9.89 -1.44 -4.60
CA MET A 53 -8.69 -2.05 -5.18
C MET A 53 -8.37 -3.41 -4.53
N PHE A 54 -8.47 -3.51 -3.20
CA PHE A 54 -8.28 -4.79 -2.48
C PHE A 54 -9.21 -5.88 -3.02
N HIS A 55 -10.51 -5.62 -3.08
CA HIS A 55 -11.47 -6.62 -3.55
C HIS A 55 -11.28 -6.95 -5.03
N ARG A 56 -10.87 -5.98 -5.87
CA ARG A 56 -10.48 -6.23 -7.26
C ARG A 56 -9.31 -7.21 -7.31
N LEU A 57 -8.23 -6.96 -6.59
CA LEU A 57 -7.05 -7.83 -6.60
C LEU A 57 -7.37 -9.25 -6.13
N VAL A 58 -8.24 -9.40 -5.13
CA VAL A 58 -8.72 -10.72 -4.68
C VAL A 58 -9.58 -11.40 -5.74
N GLN A 59 -10.45 -10.65 -6.44
CA GLN A 59 -11.29 -11.19 -7.53
C GLN A 59 -10.46 -11.67 -8.73
N GLU A 60 -9.40 -10.94 -9.08
CA GLU A 60 -8.48 -11.28 -10.19
C GLU A 60 -7.37 -12.27 -9.78
N ASP A 61 -7.50 -12.91 -8.62
CA ASP A 61 -6.56 -13.92 -8.10
C ASP A 61 -5.10 -13.44 -7.95
N ALA A 62 -4.89 -12.14 -7.76
CA ALA A 62 -3.55 -11.52 -7.78
C ALA A 62 -2.61 -12.07 -6.70
N HIS A 63 -3.15 -12.47 -5.54
CA HIS A 63 -2.38 -13.09 -4.46
C HIS A 63 -1.72 -14.41 -4.89
N ASN A 64 -2.38 -15.25 -5.68
CA ASN A 64 -1.79 -16.47 -6.22
C ASN A 64 -0.89 -16.17 -7.41
N ARG A 65 -1.32 -15.27 -8.31
CA ARG A 65 -0.56 -14.90 -9.52
C ARG A 65 0.81 -14.30 -9.21
N PHE A 66 0.91 -13.54 -8.13
CA PHE A 66 2.16 -12.90 -7.70
C PHE A 66 2.77 -13.52 -6.45
N ASN A 67 2.15 -14.57 -5.92
CA ASN A 67 2.50 -15.17 -4.62
C ASN A 67 2.69 -14.12 -3.52
N CYS A 68 1.65 -13.30 -3.25
CA CYS A 68 1.76 -12.15 -2.35
C CYS A 68 0.60 -12.04 -1.34
N LEU A 69 0.86 -11.33 -0.24
CA LEU A 69 -0.18 -10.91 0.70
C LEU A 69 -0.75 -9.57 0.27
N ILE A 70 -2.05 -9.52 -0.03
CA ILE A 70 -2.76 -8.28 -0.30
C ILE A 70 -3.26 -7.70 1.02
N VAL A 71 -2.92 -6.46 1.35
CA VAL A 71 -3.37 -5.78 2.58
C VAL A 71 -4.19 -4.53 2.23
N GLY A 72 -5.46 -4.51 2.59
CA GLY A 72 -6.34 -3.35 2.40
C GLY A 72 -6.26 -2.37 3.56
N LEU A 73 -5.71 -1.17 3.32
CA LEU A 73 -5.45 -0.15 4.33
C LEU A 73 -6.73 0.56 4.83
N LYS A 74 -7.70 0.77 3.93
CA LYS A 74 -8.93 1.53 4.16
C LYS A 74 -8.64 3.01 4.46
N GLY A 75 -7.89 3.65 3.57
CA GLY A 75 -7.40 5.03 3.74
C GLY A 75 -6.20 5.10 4.70
N GLN A 76 -6.19 6.04 5.64
CA GLN A 76 -5.11 6.14 6.61
C GLN A 76 -5.08 4.90 7.53
N ALA A 77 -4.01 4.11 7.40
CA ALA A 77 -3.85 2.85 8.08
C ALA A 77 -3.93 2.99 9.61
N ALA A 78 -4.79 2.18 10.23
CA ALA A 78 -4.90 2.08 11.67
C ALA A 78 -3.61 1.52 12.29
N ARG A 79 -3.44 1.71 13.61
CA ARG A 79 -2.25 1.20 14.34
C ARG A 79 -2.08 -0.30 14.17
N ALA A 80 -3.15 -1.07 14.30
CA ALA A 80 -3.12 -2.52 14.12
C ALA A 80 -2.68 -2.93 12.70
N THR A 81 -3.16 -2.24 11.66
CA THR A 81 -2.72 -2.49 10.27
C THR A 81 -1.24 -2.21 10.08
N ARG A 82 -0.74 -1.10 10.62
CA ARG A 82 0.67 -0.74 10.55
C ARG A 82 1.54 -1.73 11.32
N ARG A 83 1.08 -2.15 12.50
CA ARG A 83 1.74 -3.17 13.30
C ARG A 83 1.80 -4.50 12.56
N PHE A 84 0.70 -4.93 11.95
CA PHE A 84 0.66 -6.13 11.11
C PHE A 84 1.70 -6.07 9.98
N ILE A 85 1.70 -4.99 9.18
CA ILE A 85 2.64 -4.82 8.06
C ILE A 85 4.10 -4.88 8.54
N LYS A 86 4.41 -4.21 9.65
CA LYS A 86 5.76 -4.25 10.25
C LYS A 86 6.13 -5.64 10.73
N ARG A 87 5.23 -6.35 11.42
CA ARG A 87 5.48 -7.71 11.91
C ARG A 87 5.73 -8.67 10.74
N VAL A 88 4.93 -8.63 9.69
CA VAL A 88 5.15 -9.44 8.49
C VAL A 88 6.51 -9.11 7.83
N ASN A 89 6.92 -7.84 7.84
CA ASN A 89 8.23 -7.46 7.31
C ASN A 89 9.41 -7.90 8.18
N GLU A 90 9.33 -7.74 9.50
CA GLU A 90 10.44 -8.02 10.43
C GLU A 90 10.50 -9.49 10.88
N GLU A 91 9.35 -10.12 11.15
CA GLU A 91 9.26 -11.51 11.64
C GLU A 91 9.36 -12.52 10.49
N LEU A 92 8.75 -12.22 9.34
CA LEU A 92 8.72 -13.12 8.17
C LEU A 92 9.66 -12.68 7.04
N GLY A 93 10.31 -11.53 7.16
CA GLY A 93 11.26 -11.03 6.16
C GLY A 93 10.63 -10.58 4.84
N LEU A 94 9.31 -10.41 4.77
CA LEU A 94 8.64 -10.11 3.51
C LEU A 94 8.83 -8.64 3.11
N PRO A 95 9.30 -8.35 1.87
CA PRO A 95 9.30 -7.00 1.32
C PRO A 95 7.88 -6.43 1.28
N VAL A 96 7.75 -5.12 1.53
CA VAL A 96 6.45 -4.44 1.54
C VAL A 96 6.40 -3.41 0.42
N TYR A 97 5.40 -3.54 -0.44
CA TYR A 97 5.10 -2.60 -1.51
C TYR A 97 3.75 -1.92 -1.25
N ILE A 98 3.72 -0.60 -1.32
CA ILE A 98 2.52 0.20 -1.03
C ILE A 98 2.01 0.83 -2.33
N CYS A 99 0.74 0.57 -2.64
CA CYS A 99 0.04 1.16 -3.77
C CYS A 99 -1.17 1.98 -3.28
N ASN A 100 -1.12 3.29 -3.44
CA ASN A 100 -2.15 4.24 -3.00
C ASN A 100 -2.63 5.11 -4.18
N ASP A 101 -3.57 6.02 -3.91
CA ASP A 101 -4.00 7.01 -4.90
C ASP A 101 -2.84 7.93 -5.31
N GLY A 102 -2.86 8.35 -6.58
CA GLY A 102 -1.89 9.24 -7.19
C GLY A 102 -2.17 10.70 -6.85
N ASP A 103 -2.20 11.01 -5.56
CA ASP A 103 -2.48 12.33 -5.02
C ASP A 103 -1.68 12.60 -3.72
N PRO A 104 -1.75 13.82 -3.17
CA PRO A 104 -0.98 14.18 -1.98
C PRO A 104 -1.38 13.40 -0.72
N TRP A 105 -2.61 12.87 -0.66
CA TRP A 105 -3.11 12.08 0.47
C TRP A 105 -2.63 10.63 0.38
N GLY A 106 -2.64 10.03 -0.81
CA GLY A 106 -2.08 8.71 -1.06
C GLY A 106 -0.57 8.67 -0.76
N PHE A 107 0.17 9.71 -1.16
CA PHE A 107 1.58 9.89 -0.79
C PHE A 107 1.76 9.93 0.74
N HIS A 108 0.88 10.67 1.42
CA HIS A 108 0.91 10.77 2.87
C HIS A 108 0.64 9.44 3.57
N ILE A 109 -0.34 8.66 3.10
CA ILE A 109 -0.69 7.36 3.66
C ILE A 109 0.50 6.40 3.56
N GLY A 110 1.14 6.35 2.39
CA GLY A 110 2.32 5.50 2.19
C GLY A 110 3.47 5.91 3.10
N GLN A 111 3.75 7.21 3.18
CA GLN A 111 4.83 7.69 4.02
C GLN A 111 4.61 7.50 5.52
N VAL A 112 3.35 7.43 5.98
CA VAL A 112 3.02 7.09 7.37
C VAL A 112 3.30 5.62 7.69
N ILE A 113 3.19 4.72 6.72
CA ILE A 113 3.62 3.32 6.89
C ILE A 113 5.15 3.26 6.93
N ILE A 114 5.83 3.94 6.01
CA ILE A 114 7.29 3.91 5.89
C ILE A 114 7.99 4.54 7.11
N SER A 115 7.66 5.79 7.41
CA SER A 115 8.41 6.61 8.39
C SER A 115 7.66 6.89 9.68
N GLY A 116 6.40 6.44 9.77
CA GLY A 116 5.52 6.75 10.88
C GLY A 116 4.87 8.13 10.84
N SER A 117 4.08 8.43 11.88
CA SER A 117 3.33 9.68 11.99
C SER A 117 4.00 10.62 12.98
N ALA A 118 4.08 11.91 12.63
CA ALA A 118 4.58 12.94 13.55
C ALA A 118 3.79 12.98 14.87
N LYS A 119 2.47 12.73 14.82
CA LYS A 119 1.59 12.70 16.01
C LYS A 119 1.91 11.54 16.95
N LEU A 120 2.56 10.49 16.45
CA LEU A 120 2.81 9.24 17.17
C LEU A 120 4.31 8.92 17.24
N ALA A 121 5.16 9.95 17.27
CA ALA A 121 6.61 9.81 17.27
C ALA A 121 7.13 8.80 18.32
N HIS A 122 6.52 8.77 19.51
CA HIS A 122 6.89 7.87 20.62
C HIS A 122 6.71 6.37 20.29
N VAL A 123 5.76 6.00 19.43
CA VAL A 123 5.45 4.60 19.06
C VAL A 123 5.80 4.29 17.61
N ASN A 124 6.46 5.19 16.88
CA ASN A 124 6.81 4.92 15.49
C ASN A 124 7.80 3.76 15.35
N HIS A 125 8.66 3.53 16.34
CA HIS A 125 9.55 2.38 16.34
C HIS A 125 8.78 1.05 16.26
N ASP A 126 7.55 0.99 16.81
CA ASP A 126 6.69 -0.21 16.78
C ASP A 126 5.76 -0.28 15.57
N LEU A 127 5.63 0.81 14.80
CA LEU A 127 4.56 0.98 13.80
C LEU A 127 5.06 1.45 12.42
N ALA A 128 6.33 1.80 12.28
CA ALA A 128 6.93 2.19 11.01
C ALA A 128 7.66 0.99 10.40
N THR A 129 7.62 0.92 9.07
CA THR A 129 8.28 -0.10 8.25
C THR A 129 9.21 0.63 7.26
N PRO A 130 10.42 1.04 7.69
CA PRO A 130 11.30 1.89 6.89
C PRO A 130 11.71 1.30 5.53
N ASP A 131 11.76 -0.03 5.43
CA ASP A 131 12.15 -0.74 4.21
C ASP A 131 10.98 -0.92 3.22
N ALA A 132 9.76 -0.49 3.58
CA ALA A 132 8.63 -0.50 2.68
C ALA A 132 8.84 0.47 1.51
N LYS A 133 8.45 0.05 0.31
CA LYS A 133 8.62 0.82 -0.93
C LYS A 133 7.27 1.32 -1.43
N PHE A 134 7.21 2.60 -1.81
CA PHE A 134 6.03 3.14 -2.48
C PHE A 134 6.04 2.72 -3.95
N LEU A 135 5.15 1.81 -4.30
CA LEU A 135 5.04 1.23 -5.65
C LEU A 135 4.35 2.21 -6.61
N GLY A 136 3.33 2.91 -6.13
CA GLY A 136 2.57 3.91 -6.89
C GLY A 136 1.21 4.19 -6.24
N VAL A 137 0.26 4.81 -6.91
CA VAL A 137 0.38 5.51 -8.19
C VAL A 137 1.24 6.76 -7.98
N THR A 138 2.33 6.89 -8.73
CA THR A 138 3.22 8.06 -8.67
C THR A 138 2.80 9.12 -9.70
N ALA A 139 3.37 10.34 -9.60
CA ALA A 139 3.13 11.36 -10.61
C ALA A 139 3.73 10.98 -11.97
N THR A 140 4.79 10.18 -11.95
CA THR A 140 5.36 9.53 -13.13
C THR A 140 4.38 8.56 -13.76
N ASP A 141 3.78 7.67 -12.95
CA ASP A 141 2.83 6.66 -13.45
C ASP A 141 1.60 7.30 -14.11
N ILE A 142 1.12 8.43 -13.59
CA ILE A 142 0.00 9.18 -14.19
C ILE A 142 0.28 9.53 -15.66
N ILE A 143 1.52 9.90 -15.99
CA ILE A 143 1.92 10.28 -17.35
C ILE A 143 2.19 9.03 -18.19
N GLU A 144 2.97 8.09 -17.65
CA GLU A 144 3.43 6.91 -18.40
C GLU A 144 2.29 5.96 -18.78
N TYR A 145 1.30 5.82 -17.90
CA TYR A 145 0.12 4.98 -18.12
C TYR A 145 -1.10 5.76 -18.65
N ASP A 146 -0.93 7.03 -19.02
CA ASP A 146 -2.00 7.93 -19.52
C ASP A 146 -3.28 7.85 -18.66
N LEU A 147 -3.15 7.87 -17.34
CA LEU A 147 -4.28 7.60 -16.45
C LEU A 147 -5.34 8.70 -16.56
N PRO A 148 -6.64 8.37 -16.45
CA PRO A 148 -7.67 9.35 -16.17
C PRO A 148 -7.31 10.22 -14.97
N THR A 149 -7.28 11.54 -15.19
CA THR A 149 -6.85 12.50 -14.19
C THR A 149 -7.88 13.57 -13.91
N ASP A 150 -7.89 14.02 -12.66
CA ASP A 150 -8.52 15.28 -12.25
C ASP A 150 -7.46 16.37 -12.04
N PRO A 151 -7.81 17.65 -12.24
CA PRO A 151 -6.92 18.75 -11.89
C PRO A 151 -6.71 18.81 -10.36
N LEU A 152 -5.49 19.20 -9.95
CA LEU A 152 -5.21 19.51 -8.55
C LEU A 152 -6.04 20.72 -8.10
N LYS A 153 -6.61 20.61 -6.91
CA LYS A 153 -7.26 21.74 -6.23
C LYS A 153 -6.23 22.55 -5.45
N ASP A 154 -6.57 23.77 -5.05
CA ASP A 154 -5.67 24.62 -4.24
C ASP A 154 -5.21 23.93 -2.95
N ILE A 155 -6.11 23.15 -2.32
CA ILE A 155 -5.79 22.37 -1.13
C ILE A 155 -4.76 21.26 -1.42
N ASP A 156 -4.81 20.64 -2.61
CA ASP A 156 -3.87 19.60 -3.01
C ASP A 156 -2.48 20.22 -3.26
N VAL A 157 -2.43 21.38 -3.92
CA VAL A 157 -1.20 22.14 -4.17
C VAL A 157 -0.57 22.61 -2.86
N LEU A 158 -1.38 23.13 -1.93
CA LEU A 158 -0.91 23.52 -0.60
C LEU A 158 -0.32 22.30 0.12
N ARG A 159 -1.01 21.17 0.08
CA ARG A 159 -0.54 19.94 0.71
C ARG A 159 0.79 19.46 0.14
N LEU A 160 0.96 19.46 -1.18
CA LEU A 160 2.24 19.09 -1.82
C LEU A 160 3.40 20.00 -1.38
N LYS A 161 3.15 21.30 -1.21
CA LYS A 161 4.15 22.25 -0.70
C LYS A 161 4.49 22.02 0.77
N GLU A 162 3.56 21.52 1.57
CA GLU A 162 3.83 21.09 2.94
C GLU A 162 4.68 19.81 2.94
N LEU A 163 4.27 18.81 2.17
CA LEU A 163 4.99 17.54 2.06
C LEU A 163 6.43 17.76 1.59
N SER A 164 6.66 18.62 0.60
CA SER A 164 8.01 18.89 0.09
C SER A 164 8.96 19.50 1.12
N LYS A 165 8.44 20.12 2.18
CA LYS A 165 9.22 20.71 3.28
C LYS A 165 9.36 19.78 4.48
N ASP A 166 8.56 18.72 4.57
CA ASP A 166 8.58 17.77 5.67
C ASP A 166 9.86 16.90 5.56
N PRO A 167 10.64 16.73 6.66
CA PRO A 167 11.87 15.93 6.66
C PRO A 167 11.68 14.50 6.15
N ARG A 168 10.48 13.93 6.28
CA ARG A 168 10.17 12.56 5.85
C ARG A 168 10.14 12.42 4.33
N TYR A 169 10.00 13.50 3.57
CA TYR A 169 9.88 13.49 2.11
C TYR A 169 11.11 14.08 1.43
N GLN A 170 12.26 14.13 2.12
CA GLN A 170 13.49 14.73 1.59
C GLN A 170 14.32 13.80 0.70
N THR A 171 13.93 12.53 0.57
CA THR A 171 14.56 11.60 -0.38
C THR A 171 14.37 12.07 -1.82
N ASP A 172 15.31 11.74 -2.70
CA ASP A 172 15.25 12.09 -4.13
C ASP A 172 13.96 11.60 -4.81
N PHE A 173 13.49 10.40 -4.45
CA PHE A 173 12.22 9.84 -4.92
C PHE A 173 11.04 10.80 -4.65
N TRP A 174 10.79 11.11 -3.37
CA TRP A 174 9.67 11.98 -2.98
C TRP A 174 9.79 13.39 -3.55
N GLN A 175 10.98 13.99 -3.51
CA GLN A 175 11.17 15.33 -4.08
C GLN A 175 10.91 15.37 -5.58
N THR A 176 11.28 14.31 -6.31
CA THR A 176 11.02 14.17 -7.73
C THR A 176 9.53 14.03 -8.02
N GLU A 177 8.85 13.11 -7.34
CA GLU A 177 7.42 12.86 -7.58
C GLU A 177 6.53 14.03 -7.16
N ILE A 178 6.83 14.69 -6.03
CA ILE A 178 6.08 15.87 -5.58
C ILE A 178 6.25 17.04 -6.57
N LYS A 179 7.48 17.32 -7.02
CA LYS A 179 7.73 18.37 -8.03
C LYS A 179 7.06 18.04 -9.36
N LYS A 180 7.08 16.77 -9.77
CA LYS A 180 6.41 16.31 -10.99
C LYS A 180 4.89 16.49 -10.88
N MET A 181 4.28 16.10 -9.76
CA MET A 181 2.85 16.30 -9.52
C MET A 181 2.44 17.78 -9.59
N LEU A 182 3.22 18.65 -8.93
CA LEU A 182 3.01 20.10 -8.99
C LEU A 182 3.15 20.65 -10.42
N LYS A 183 4.07 20.11 -11.22
CA LYS A 183 4.28 20.52 -12.61
C LYS A 183 3.13 20.09 -13.53
N ILE A 184 2.66 18.84 -13.40
CA ILE A 184 1.57 18.34 -14.24
C ILE A 184 0.20 18.89 -13.82
N GLY A 185 0.04 19.30 -12.56
CA GLY A 185 -1.19 19.88 -12.06
C GLY A 185 -2.36 18.90 -12.02
N LYS A 186 -2.07 17.59 -11.97
CA LYS A 186 -3.03 16.49 -12.10
C LYS A 186 -2.86 15.46 -11.00
N LYS A 187 -3.95 14.78 -10.66
CA LYS A 187 -4.01 13.62 -9.77
C LYS A 187 -4.84 12.50 -10.39
N ALA A 188 -4.65 11.27 -9.91
CA ALA A 188 -5.42 10.12 -10.37
C ALA A 188 -5.77 9.21 -9.18
N GLU A 189 -6.97 8.64 -9.18
CA GLU A 189 -7.37 7.62 -8.22
C GLU A 189 -6.88 6.24 -8.70
N GLN A 190 -6.71 5.29 -7.79
CA GLN A 190 -6.44 3.89 -8.13
C GLN A 190 -7.55 3.30 -9.01
N GLN A 191 -8.78 3.82 -8.92
CA GLN A 191 -9.88 3.35 -9.76
C GLN A 191 -9.74 3.82 -11.21
N SER A 192 -8.89 4.80 -11.51
CA SER A 192 -8.67 5.31 -12.87
C SER A 192 -8.16 4.25 -13.83
N PHE A 193 -7.49 3.20 -13.34
CA PHE A 193 -7.08 2.07 -14.18
C PHE A 193 -8.24 1.31 -14.83
N SER A 194 -9.45 1.39 -14.25
CA SER A 194 -10.64 0.73 -14.79
C SER A 194 -11.01 1.19 -16.21
N LYS A 195 -10.53 2.37 -16.66
CA LYS A 195 -10.66 2.82 -18.06
C LYS A 195 -10.07 1.81 -19.06
N TYR A 196 -9.00 1.12 -18.67
CA TYR A 196 -8.28 0.18 -19.53
C TYR A 196 -8.77 -1.26 -19.40
N GLY A 197 -9.82 -1.48 -18.61
CA GLY A 197 -10.28 -2.80 -18.20
C GLY A 197 -9.94 -3.10 -16.76
N LEU A 198 -10.80 -3.90 -16.13
CA LEU A 198 -10.70 -4.23 -14.71
C LEU A 198 -9.45 -5.06 -14.38
N GLU A 199 -8.99 -5.84 -15.35
CA GLU A 199 -7.83 -6.72 -15.28
C GLU A 199 -6.50 -5.96 -15.50
N TYR A 200 -6.53 -4.77 -16.10
CA TYR A 200 -5.33 -4.01 -16.51
C TYR A 200 -4.32 -3.82 -15.37
N VAL A 201 -4.83 -3.57 -14.16
CA VAL A 201 -4.02 -3.39 -12.96
C VAL A 201 -3.17 -4.63 -12.65
N VAL A 202 -3.76 -5.81 -12.82
CA VAL A 202 -3.13 -7.10 -12.50
C VAL A 202 -2.34 -7.63 -13.70
N ASP A 203 -2.77 -7.35 -14.92
CA ASP A 203 -2.12 -7.89 -16.11
C ASP A 203 -0.93 -7.05 -16.58
N THR A 204 -0.98 -5.74 -16.35
CA THR A 204 0.02 -4.79 -16.88
C THR A 204 0.71 -4.01 -15.77
N TYR A 205 -0.04 -3.20 -15.02
CA TYR A 205 0.55 -2.23 -14.11
C TYR A 205 1.37 -2.87 -12.98
N PHE A 206 0.78 -3.75 -12.17
CA PHE A 206 1.52 -4.38 -11.06
C PHE A 206 2.71 -5.22 -11.54
N PRO A 207 2.60 -6.09 -12.56
CA PRO A 207 3.75 -6.83 -13.08
C PRO A 207 4.91 -5.95 -13.52
N GLU A 208 4.63 -4.86 -14.25
CA GLU A 208 5.68 -3.92 -14.69
C GLU A 208 6.35 -3.21 -13.51
N LYS A 209 5.56 -2.70 -12.57
CA LYS A 209 6.10 -2.02 -11.39
C LYS A 209 6.91 -2.98 -10.52
N LEU A 210 6.40 -4.17 -10.24
CA LEU A 210 7.11 -5.17 -9.42
C LEU A 210 8.43 -5.62 -10.07
N ARG A 211 8.49 -5.76 -11.40
CA ARG A 211 9.75 -5.99 -12.14
C ARG A 211 10.76 -4.86 -11.98
N GLN A 212 10.31 -3.59 -12.01
CA GLN A 212 11.21 -2.44 -11.79
C GLN A 212 11.87 -2.48 -10.40
N PHE A 213 11.20 -3.10 -9.42
CA PHE A 213 11.73 -3.30 -8.07
C PHE A 213 12.48 -4.63 -7.89
N GLY A 214 12.58 -5.46 -8.93
CA GLY A 214 13.26 -6.76 -8.93
C GLY A 214 12.51 -7.87 -8.18
N GLN A 215 11.19 -7.75 -8.00
CA GLN A 215 10.37 -8.71 -7.26
C GLN A 215 9.82 -9.84 -8.14
N LEU A 216 9.53 -9.54 -9.40
CA LEU A 216 9.12 -10.48 -10.45
C LEU A 216 10.18 -10.48 -11.56
#